data_AF-A0A7V5MI19-F1
#
_entry.id   AF-A0A7V5MI19-F1
#
_cell.length_a   1.000
_cell.length_b   1.000
_cell.length_c   1.000
_cell.angle_alpha   90.00
_cell.angle_beta   90.00
_cell.angle_gamma   90.00
#
_symmetry.space_group_name_H-M   'P 1'
#
loop_
_entity.id
_entity.type
_entity.pdbx_description
1 polymer ?
#
loop_
_entity_poly.entity_id
_entity_poly.type
_entity_poly.pdbx_seq_one_letter_code
_entity_poly.pdbx_strand_id
1 'polypeptide(L)'
;MRHISYTLLLILGFVVSGCGQVETTDEEVTGQTSTSTNTTSTDTSSSASTTSSSGFATIVGDGTLTISGKITFDRVPARSNGVGLNYSATTQDPARQIVVKAIDSSNSVIASTTTDDSGVYRLEGIPEESQVKVRAYAMMYNRASSG
;
A
#
# COMPACT_ATOMS: atom_id res chain seq x y z
N MET A 1 30.21 2.79 -51.60
CA MET A 1 30.49 1.38 -51.21
C MET A 1 31.21 1.46 -49.88
N ARG A 2 30.72 1.08 -48.70
CA ARG A 2 29.72 0.08 -48.33
C ARG A 2 29.10 0.49 -46.98
N HIS A 3 27.83 0.16 -46.84
CA HIS A 3 27.04 0.28 -45.63
C HIS A 3 27.70 -0.40 -44.43
N ILE A 4 27.67 0.31 -43.30
CA ILE A 4 27.81 -0.26 -41.97
C ILE A 4 26.75 -1.38 -41.83
N SER A 5 27.21 -2.61 -41.64
CA SER A 5 26.37 -3.78 -41.33
C SER A 5 26.50 -4.06 -39.84
N TYR A 6 25.48 -3.72 -39.05
CA TYR A 6 25.34 -4.20 -37.68
C TYR A 6 24.33 -5.34 -37.68
N THR A 7 24.86 -6.56 -37.74
CA THR A 7 24.10 -7.81 -37.70
C THR A 7 23.62 -8.07 -36.27
N LEU A 8 22.33 -7.78 -36.05
CA LEU A 8 21.33 -8.59 -35.34
C LEU A 8 21.79 -9.32 -34.05
N LEU A 9 21.57 -8.68 -32.90
CA LEU A 9 21.53 -9.33 -31.59
C LEU A 9 20.15 -10.00 -31.43
N LEU A 10 20.13 -11.32 -31.28
CA LEU A 10 18.94 -12.15 -31.14
C LEU A 10 18.40 -12.03 -29.70
N ILE A 11 17.55 -11.05 -29.43
CA ILE A 11 16.84 -10.93 -28.16
C ILE A 11 15.59 -11.80 -28.24
N LEU A 12 15.66 -12.99 -27.65
CA LEU A 12 14.53 -13.90 -27.51
C LEU A 12 13.54 -13.30 -26.50
N GLY A 13 12.64 -12.44 -26.99
CA GLY A 13 11.57 -11.85 -26.21
C GLY A 13 10.50 -12.89 -25.89
N PHE A 14 10.48 -13.38 -24.66
CA PHE A 14 9.36 -14.13 -24.11
C PHE A 14 8.25 -13.13 -23.75
N VAL A 15 7.30 -12.89 -24.66
CA VAL A 15 6.08 -12.13 -24.36
C VAL A 15 5.07 -13.10 -23.78
N VAL A 16 4.81 -13.01 -22.47
CA VAL A 16 3.65 -13.64 -21.84
C VAL A 16 2.43 -12.77 -22.18
N SER A 17 1.67 -13.18 -23.20
CA SER A 17 0.36 -12.62 -23.49
C SER A 17 -0.67 -13.23 -22.55
N GLY A 18 -0.98 -12.52 -21.46
CA GLY A 18 -2.18 -12.80 -20.67
C GLY A 18 -3.40 -12.28 -21.44
N CYS A 19 -4.25 -13.18 -21.94
CA CYS A 19 -5.55 -12.85 -22.49
C CYS A 19 -6.58 -12.91 -21.35
N GLY A 20 -7.03 -11.76 -20.87
CA GLY A 20 -8.22 -11.66 -20.03
C GLY A 20 -9.37 -11.16 -20.90
N GLN A 21 -10.19 -12.07 -21.44
CA GLN A 21 -11.46 -11.71 -22.07
C GLN A 21 -12.52 -11.52 -20.98
N VAL A 22 -13.17 -10.35 -20.97
CA VAL A 22 -14.46 -10.15 -20.30
C VAL A 22 -15.53 -10.34 -21.37
N GLU A 23 -16.25 -11.46 -21.30
CA GLU A 23 -17.43 -11.73 -22.11
C GLU A 23 -18.54 -10.76 -21.67
N THR A 24 -18.99 -9.90 -22.57
CA THR A 24 -20.23 -9.13 -22.40
C THR A 24 -21.08 -9.43 -23.62
N THR A 25 -22.25 -10.03 -23.42
CA THR A 25 -23.24 -10.25 -24.47
C THR A 25 -23.81 -8.89 -24.89
N ASP A 26 -23.59 -8.52 -26.15
CA ASP A 26 -24.06 -7.29 -26.78
C ASP A 26 -25.56 -7.31 -27.08
N GLU A 27 -26.27 -6.25 -26.72
CA GLU A 27 -27.37 -5.72 -27.53
C GLU A 27 -26.97 -4.29 -27.95
N GLU A 28 -26.84 -4.13 -29.26
CA GLU A 28 -26.43 -2.95 -30.03
C GLU A 28 -27.36 -1.74 -29.76
N VAL A 29 -26.91 -0.49 -29.75
CA VAL A 29 -26.86 0.35 -30.97
C VAL A 29 -26.13 1.69 -30.69
N THR A 30 -25.07 1.90 -31.48
CA THR A 30 -24.46 3.14 -31.98
C THR A 30 -23.92 4.23 -31.04
N GLY A 31 -22.61 4.49 -31.16
CA GLY A 31 -22.12 5.84 -31.45
C GLY A 31 -21.15 6.48 -30.45
N GLN A 32 -19.88 6.56 -30.87
CA GLN A 32 -18.92 7.64 -30.58
C GLN A 32 -18.31 7.71 -29.16
N THR A 33 -17.08 7.20 -29.05
CA THR A 33 -16.18 7.32 -27.90
C THR A 33 -15.88 8.78 -27.57
N SER A 34 -16.38 9.24 -26.42
CA SER A 34 -15.81 10.36 -25.66
C SER A 34 -15.85 9.98 -24.20
N THR A 35 -14.68 9.67 -23.65
CA THR A 35 -14.45 9.34 -22.25
C THR A 35 -14.99 10.46 -21.36
N SER A 36 -16.02 10.17 -20.57
CA SER A 36 -16.49 11.02 -19.48
C SER A 36 -16.64 10.18 -18.21
N THR A 37 -15.88 10.59 -17.21
CA THR A 37 -16.05 10.30 -15.79
C THR A 37 -17.51 10.40 -15.36
N ASN A 38 -18.02 9.40 -14.64
CA ASN A 38 -19.17 9.61 -13.75
C ASN A 38 -19.04 8.76 -12.49
N THR A 39 -18.86 9.46 -11.37
CA THR A 39 -18.99 9.03 -9.99
C THR A 39 -20.42 8.54 -9.71
N THR A 40 -20.58 7.53 -8.85
CA THR A 40 -21.85 7.24 -8.20
C THR A 40 -21.59 6.92 -6.74
N SER A 41 -21.76 7.95 -5.90
CA SER A 41 -21.90 7.81 -4.46
C SER A 41 -23.34 7.43 -4.16
N THR A 42 -23.56 6.29 -3.51
CA THR A 42 -24.83 6.01 -2.82
C THR A 42 -24.73 6.52 -1.40
N ASP A 43 -25.37 7.67 -1.17
CA ASP A 43 -25.58 8.23 0.16
C ASP A 43 -26.60 7.39 0.95
N THR A 44 -26.25 7.06 2.19
CA THR A 44 -27.23 6.82 3.25
C THR A 44 -26.75 7.56 4.48
N SER A 45 -27.24 8.78 4.64
CA SER A 45 -27.10 9.58 5.86
C SER A 45 -28.39 9.52 6.66
N SER A 46 -28.27 9.35 7.98
CA SER A 46 -29.19 9.87 9.00
C SER A 46 -28.37 9.89 10.29
N SER A 47 -28.35 10.87 11.20
CA SER A 47 -28.94 12.19 11.46
C SER A 47 -28.34 12.55 12.85
N ALA A 48 -28.15 13.77 13.36
CA ALA A 48 -28.49 15.13 13.01
C ALA A 48 -27.68 16.06 13.94
N SER A 49 -27.40 17.29 13.48
CA SER A 49 -27.52 18.47 14.34
C SER A 49 -27.93 19.66 13.49
N THR A 50 -29.21 19.97 13.62
CA THR A 50 -29.90 21.12 13.07
C THR A 50 -29.25 22.41 13.57
N THR A 51 -28.70 23.23 12.67
CA THR A 51 -28.80 24.70 12.69
C THR A 51 -28.45 25.20 11.30
N SER A 52 -29.46 25.58 10.53
CA SER A 52 -29.28 26.29 9.28
C SER A 52 -28.73 27.68 9.57
N SER A 53 -27.42 27.85 9.39
CA SER A 53 -26.85 29.16 9.07
C SER A 53 -26.08 29.01 7.76
N SER A 54 -26.47 29.82 6.79
CA SER A 54 -25.79 29.98 5.51
C SER A 54 -24.43 30.62 5.74
N GLY A 55 -23.46 29.81 6.13
CA GLY A 55 -22.04 30.12 6.12
C GLY A 55 -21.37 29.22 5.12
N PHE A 56 -20.56 29.77 4.23
CA PHE A 56 -19.58 28.99 3.49
C PHE A 56 -18.63 28.41 4.55
N ALA A 57 -18.83 27.16 4.95
CA ALA A 57 -17.84 26.46 5.74
C ALA A 57 -16.69 26.16 4.77
N THR A 58 -15.61 26.95 4.86
CA THR A 58 -14.33 26.56 4.28
C THR A 58 -13.94 25.26 4.97
N ILE A 59 -14.15 24.13 4.29
CA ILE A 59 -13.50 22.89 4.68
C ILE A 59 -12.04 23.08 4.31
N VAL A 60 -11.27 23.58 5.27
CA VAL A 60 -9.82 23.51 5.22
C VAL A 60 -9.49 22.05 5.41
N GLY A 61 -9.25 21.33 4.31
CA GLY A 61 -8.45 20.12 4.40
C GLY A 61 -7.15 20.50 5.08
N ASP A 62 -6.73 19.73 6.08
CA ASP A 62 -5.54 19.99 6.88
C ASP A 62 -4.24 19.89 6.07
N GLY A 63 -4.33 19.62 4.76
CA GLY A 63 -3.19 19.53 3.84
C GLY A 63 -2.30 18.34 4.17
N THR A 64 -2.86 17.31 4.84
CA THR A 64 -2.12 16.14 5.25
C THR A 64 -2.73 14.84 4.73
N LEU A 65 -1.85 13.87 4.50
CA LEU A 65 -2.12 12.55 3.99
C LEU A 65 -1.91 11.52 5.10
N THR A 66 -2.63 10.40 4.98
CA THR A 66 -2.44 9.21 5.82
C THR A 66 -1.82 8.08 5.01
N ILE A 67 -0.73 7.50 5.51
CA ILE A 67 -0.11 6.28 4.95
C ILE A 67 -0.43 5.12 5.88
N SER A 68 -1.08 4.08 5.37
CA SER A 68 -1.44 2.90 6.15
C SER A 68 -1.02 1.61 5.45
N GLY A 69 -0.87 0.55 6.24
CA GLY A 69 -0.52 -0.76 5.70
C GLY A 69 -0.46 -1.83 6.78
N LYS A 70 -0.07 -3.04 6.38
CA LYS A 70 0.11 -4.19 7.26
C LYS A 70 1.50 -4.76 7.08
N ILE A 71 2.18 -5.06 8.18
CA ILE A 71 3.49 -5.71 8.20
C ILE A 71 3.32 -7.13 8.76
N THR A 72 3.95 -8.08 8.10
CA THR A 72 3.96 -9.50 8.45
C THR A 72 5.37 -10.06 8.38
N PHE A 73 5.60 -11.24 8.94
CA PHE A 73 6.82 -12.00 8.76
C PHE A 73 6.50 -13.47 8.47
N ASP A 74 7.44 -14.13 7.81
CA ASP A 74 7.36 -15.57 7.58
C ASP A 74 7.84 -16.32 8.82
N ARG A 75 6.90 -16.96 9.50
CA ARG A 75 7.19 -17.86 10.62
C ARG A 75 7.49 -19.24 10.07
N VAL A 76 8.75 -19.64 10.21
CA VAL A 76 9.19 -21.01 9.88
C VAL A 76 9.25 -21.83 11.17
N PRO A 77 8.38 -22.84 11.37
CA PRO A 77 8.41 -23.65 12.58
C PRO A 77 9.62 -24.59 12.59
N ALA A 78 10.06 -24.99 13.79
CA ALA A 78 11.00 -26.09 13.93
C ALA A 78 10.35 -27.42 13.52
N ARG A 79 11.14 -28.36 13.01
CA ARG A 79 10.65 -29.73 12.74
C ARG A 79 10.30 -30.42 14.07
N SER A 80 9.31 -31.31 14.04
CA SER A 80 8.84 -32.03 15.25
C SER A 80 9.92 -32.91 15.89
N ASN A 81 10.94 -33.32 15.14
CA ASN A 81 12.10 -34.06 15.64
C ASN A 81 13.15 -33.16 16.34
N GLY A 82 12.91 -31.85 16.42
CA GLY A 82 13.80 -30.88 17.07
C GLY A 82 15.03 -30.48 16.25
N VAL A 83 15.17 -30.97 15.01
CA VAL A 83 16.35 -30.70 14.18
C VAL A 83 15.98 -29.85 12.98
N GLY A 84 16.46 -28.60 13.00
CA GLY A 84 16.33 -27.65 11.90
C GLY A 84 14.93 -27.06 11.71
N LEU A 85 14.81 -26.23 10.67
CA LEU A 85 13.58 -25.55 10.31
C LEU A 85 12.77 -26.35 9.29
N ASN A 86 11.45 -26.22 9.36
CA ASN A 86 10.49 -26.82 8.45
C ASN A 86 9.97 -25.79 7.44
N TYR A 87 10.75 -25.52 6.39
CA TYR A 87 10.41 -24.53 5.38
C TYR A 87 9.14 -24.84 4.58
N SER A 88 8.71 -26.12 4.51
CA SER A 88 7.44 -26.48 3.84
C SER A 88 6.20 -26.15 4.68
N ALA A 89 6.36 -25.77 5.95
CA ALA A 89 5.27 -25.38 6.86
C ALA A 89 5.36 -23.91 7.28
N THR A 90 5.90 -23.05 6.40
CA THR A 90 6.00 -21.61 6.63
C THR A 90 4.61 -20.98 6.68
N THR A 91 4.34 -20.14 7.69
CA THR A 91 3.10 -19.35 7.80
C THR A 91 3.43 -17.87 7.86
N GLN A 92 2.56 -17.03 7.31
CA GLN A 92 2.69 -15.58 7.40
C GLN A 92 1.94 -15.06 8.62
N ASP A 93 2.68 -14.52 9.61
CA ASP A 93 2.13 -14.03 10.87
C ASP A 93 2.25 -12.48 10.95
N PRO A 94 1.37 -11.78 11.67
CA PRO A 94 1.45 -10.33 11.83
C PRO A 94 2.69 -9.92 12.61
N ALA A 95 3.41 -8.92 12.09
CA ALA A 95 4.56 -8.33 12.77
C ALA A 95 4.07 -7.21 13.69
N ARG A 96 3.92 -7.55 14.97
CA ARG A 96 3.44 -6.63 16.02
C ARG A 96 4.57 -5.79 16.59
N GLN A 97 4.25 -4.61 17.12
CA GLN A 97 5.19 -3.75 17.83
C GLN A 97 6.38 -3.29 16.97
N ILE A 98 6.21 -3.25 15.65
CA ILE A 98 7.21 -2.75 14.71
C ILE A 98 7.10 -1.25 14.65
N VAL A 99 8.21 -0.55 14.89
CA VAL A 99 8.24 0.91 14.74
C VAL A 99 8.32 1.25 13.26
N VAL A 100 7.34 2.00 12.77
CA VAL A 100 7.25 2.43 11.37
C VAL A 100 7.46 3.94 11.32
N LYS A 101 8.39 4.40 10.50
CA LYS A 101 8.74 5.82 10.34
C LYS A 101 8.59 6.26 8.90
N ALA A 102 7.96 7.41 8.69
CA ALA A 102 8.08 8.16 7.44
C ALA A 102 9.31 9.07 7.53
N ILE A 103 10.19 8.97 6.54
CA ILE A 103 11.44 9.72 6.46
C ILE A 103 11.44 10.54 5.18
N ASP A 104 11.66 11.84 5.27
CA ASP A 104 11.66 12.74 4.12
C ASP A 104 12.96 12.68 3.29
N SER A 105 13.04 13.53 2.26
CA SER A 105 14.22 13.69 1.39
C SER A 105 15.45 14.23 2.12
N SER A 106 15.27 14.94 3.23
CA SER A 106 16.34 15.44 4.11
C SER A 106 16.78 14.40 5.15
N ASN A 107 16.27 13.17 5.06
CA ASN A 107 16.47 12.08 6.02
C ASN A 107 15.94 12.39 7.44
N SER A 108 15.01 13.32 7.59
CA SER A 108 14.32 13.61 8.84
C SER A 108 13.11 12.69 9.02
N VAL A 109 12.82 12.29 10.26
CA VAL A 109 11.60 11.55 10.58
C VAL A 109 10.46 12.53 10.75
N ILE A 110 9.47 12.46 9.85
CA ILE A 110 8.33 13.39 9.83
C ILE A 110 7.05 12.79 10.45
N ALA A 111 6.99 11.46 10.55
CA ALA A 111 5.94 10.76 11.30
C ALA A 111 6.48 9.40 11.80
N SER A 112 5.93 8.92 12.91
CA SER A 112 6.27 7.63 13.49
C SER A 112 5.03 7.00 14.13
N THR A 113 4.88 5.70 13.94
CA THR A 113 3.82 4.89 14.57
C THR A 113 4.37 3.51 14.92
N THR A 114 3.56 2.66 15.54
CA THR A 114 3.89 1.27 15.83
C THR A 114 2.80 0.37 15.28
N THR A 115 3.16 -0.80 14.72
CA THR A 115 2.15 -1.77 14.28
C THR A 115 1.39 -2.36 15.47
N ASP A 116 0.09 -2.55 15.28
CA ASP A 116 -0.80 -3.16 16.28
C ASP A 116 -0.69 -4.69 16.32
N ASP A 117 -1.58 -5.34 17.09
CA ASP A 117 -1.62 -6.79 17.23
C ASP A 117 -1.95 -7.54 15.94
N SER A 118 -2.59 -6.86 15.00
CA SER A 118 -2.87 -7.38 13.66
C SER A 118 -1.76 -7.04 12.65
N GLY A 119 -0.70 -6.36 13.09
CA GLY A 119 0.40 -5.90 12.24
C GLY A 119 0.06 -4.66 11.42
N VAL A 120 -1.07 -4.00 11.68
CA VAL A 120 -1.51 -2.82 10.93
C VAL A 120 -0.87 -1.56 11.51
N TYR A 121 -0.50 -0.63 10.64
CA TYR A 121 0.00 0.70 11.01
C TYR A 121 -0.74 1.81 10.26
N ARG A 122 -0.79 2.99 10.88
CA ARG A 122 -1.32 4.23 10.29
C ARG A 122 -0.39 5.38 10.68
N LEU A 123 0.22 6.02 9.68
CA LEU A 123 1.01 7.25 9.79
C LEU A 123 0.14 8.40 9.31
N GLU A 124 -0.14 9.36 10.18
CA GLU A 124 -1.00 10.51 9.91
C GLU A 124 -0.14 11.79 9.88
N GLY A 125 -0.68 12.88 9.35
CA GLY A 125 -0.01 14.18 9.35
C GLY A 125 1.13 14.31 8.33
N ILE A 126 1.13 13.50 7.26
CA ILE A 126 2.15 13.59 6.21
C ILE A 126 1.80 14.77 5.28
N PRO A 127 2.66 15.78 5.09
CA PRO A 127 2.31 16.89 4.21
C PRO A 127 2.06 16.43 2.78
N GLU A 128 1.08 17.04 2.11
CA GLU A 128 0.85 16.84 0.67
C GLU A 128 2.12 17.14 -0.15
N GLU A 129 2.22 16.54 -1.35
CA GLU A 129 3.35 16.71 -2.29
C GLU A 129 4.75 16.40 -1.72
N SER A 130 4.83 15.64 -0.61
CA SER A 130 6.10 15.27 0.02
C SER A 130 6.65 13.94 -0.47
N GLN A 131 7.96 13.90 -0.79
CA GLN A 131 8.66 12.65 -1.06
C GLN A 131 9.08 11.98 0.25
N VAL A 132 8.55 10.79 0.50
CA VAL A 132 8.79 10.04 1.74
C VAL A 132 9.28 8.63 1.49
N LYS A 133 10.12 8.12 2.40
CA LYS A 133 10.53 6.72 2.51
C LYS A 133 9.94 6.16 3.79
N VAL A 134 9.20 5.05 3.70
CA VAL A 134 8.72 4.33 4.88
C VAL A 134 9.79 3.33 5.32
N ARG A 135 10.18 3.35 6.59
CA ARG A 135 11.09 2.37 7.19
C ARG A 135 10.45 1.70 8.39
N ALA A 136 10.52 0.37 8.41
CA ALA A 136 10.05 -0.47 9.50
C ALA A 136 11.26 -1.00 10.30
N TYR A 137 11.19 -0.92 11.63
CA TYR A 137 12.26 -1.31 12.54
C TYR A 137 11.74 -2.40 13.49
N ALA A 138 12.26 -3.61 13.33
CA ALA A 138 12.14 -4.66 14.34
C ALA A 138 13.25 -4.46 15.38
N MET A 139 12.89 -4.36 16.66
CA MET A 139 13.82 -4.10 17.75
C MET A 139 13.61 -5.10 18.88
N MET A 140 14.70 -5.55 19.50
CA MET A 140 14.65 -6.33 20.73
C MET A 140 14.89 -5.38 21.91
N TYR A 141 13.90 -5.22 22.79
CA TYR A 141 14.07 -4.45 24.02
C TYR A 141 14.67 -5.34 25.10
N ASN A 142 15.81 -4.94 25.67
CA ASN A 142 16.30 -5.58 26.90
C ASN A 142 15.47 -5.05 28.08
N ARG A 143 14.56 -5.87 28.61
CA ARG A 143 13.98 -5.55 29.92
C ARG A 143 15.00 -5.93 30.97
N ALA A 144 15.67 -4.96 31.56
CA ALA A 144 16.47 -5.20 32.76
C ALA A 144 15.51 -5.65 33.89
N SER A 145 15.75 -6.83 34.44
CA SER A 145 15.03 -7.27 35.64
C SER A 145 15.66 -6.60 36.86
N SER A 146 15.01 -5.58 37.42
CA SER A 146 15.26 -5.15 38.79
C SER A 146 14.67 -6.19 39.72
N GLY A 147 15.54 -7.02 40.32
CA GLY A 147 15.19 -7.97 41.38
C GLY A 147 14.99 -7.30 42.73
#